data_AF-A0A7C3YVX6-F1
#
_entry.id   AF-A0A7C3YVX6-F1
#
_cell.length_a   1.000
_cell.length_b   1.000
_cell.length_c   1.000
_cell.angle_alpha   90.00
_cell.angle_beta   90.00
_cell.angle_gamma   90.00
#
_symmetry.space_group_name_H-M   'P 1'
#
loop_
_entity.id
_entity.type
_entity.pdbx_description
1 polymer ?
#
loop_
_entity_poly.entity_id
_entity_poly.type
_entity_poly.pdbx_seq_one_letter_code
_entity_poly.pdbx_strand_id
1 'polypeptide(L)'
;MFEVNEIGFLRDRFVRKEALKMLIIGPLFSIIYLTLSYISMTKWATFFYAASPLLLFIIIFLFIIAPIKMLKRHNRTIKRIKFEEEFIIIDVFSALWMKSKEYKFNRNTLKVRDSKFHWYGKQIKEGLILKDKDEYYLVLEYFTESEDIKKQLI
;
A
#
# COMPACT_ATOMS: atom_id res chain seq x y z
N MET A 1 22.04 10.72 5.64
CA MET A 1 20.94 9.74 5.76
C MET A 1 19.66 10.52 5.60
N PHE A 2 18.79 10.12 4.69
CA PHE A 2 17.58 10.85 4.36
C PHE A 2 16.36 10.12 4.92
N GLU A 3 15.50 10.85 5.62
CA GLU A 3 14.30 10.31 6.26
C GLU A 3 13.05 11.02 5.77
N VAL A 4 11.91 10.34 5.91
CA VAL A 4 10.62 10.95 5.60
C VAL A 4 10.30 12.14 6.52
N ASN A 5 9.70 13.16 5.94
CA ASN A 5 9.18 14.34 6.62
C ASN A 5 7.81 14.07 7.29
N GLU A 6 7.22 15.10 7.89
CA GLU A 6 5.92 15.01 8.56
C GLU A 6 4.79 14.50 7.65
N ILE A 7 4.82 14.84 6.35
CA ILE A 7 3.82 14.38 5.37
C ILE A 7 3.88 12.85 5.25
N GLY A 8 5.08 12.29 5.13
CA GLY A 8 5.28 10.84 5.10
C GLY A 8 4.79 10.15 6.38
N PHE A 9 5.06 10.72 7.56
CA PHE A 9 4.60 10.18 8.84
C PHE A 9 3.09 10.26 9.03
N LEU A 10 2.46 11.38 8.66
CA LEU A 10 1.00 11.52 8.70
C LEU A 10 0.34 10.52 7.75
N ARG A 11 0.96 10.29 6.59
CA ARG A 11 0.45 9.32 5.64
C ARG A 11 0.51 7.89 6.16
N ASP A 12 1.60 7.48 6.81
CA ASP A 12 1.71 6.16 7.43
C ASP A 12 0.59 5.91 8.44
N ARG A 13 0.33 6.89 9.32
CA ARG A 13 -0.79 6.82 10.28
C ARG A 13 -2.15 6.68 9.57
N PHE A 14 -2.38 7.46 8.52
CA PHE A 14 -3.60 7.38 7.73
C PHE A 14 -3.80 5.99 7.10
N VAL A 15 -2.77 5.45 6.45
CA VAL A 15 -2.83 4.14 5.77
C VAL A 15 -3.15 3.02 6.77
N ARG A 16 -2.50 3.02 7.94
CA ARG A 16 -2.78 2.03 8.99
C ARG A 16 -4.20 2.14 9.51
N LYS A 17 -4.68 3.36 9.76
CA LYS A 17 -6.04 3.61 10.25
C LYS A 17 -7.09 3.13 9.24
N GLU A 18 -6.93 3.49 7.97
CA GLU A 18 -7.89 3.08 6.93
C GLU A 18 -7.87 1.58 6.68
N ALA A 19 -6.68 0.95 6.65
CA ALA A 19 -6.59 -0.49 6.49
C ALA A 19 -7.24 -1.24 7.67
N LEU A 20 -7.00 -0.79 8.90
CA LEU A 20 -7.65 -1.36 10.10
C LEU A 20 -9.16 -1.16 10.06
N LYS A 21 -9.62 0.03 9.66
CA LYS A 21 -11.03 0.35 9.50
C LYS A 21 -11.70 -0.58 8.49
N MET A 22 -11.09 -0.80 7.32
CA MET A 22 -11.63 -1.72 6.31
C MET A 22 -11.69 -3.17 6.79
N LEU A 23 -10.69 -3.63 7.56
CA LEU A 23 -10.65 -4.98 8.11
C LEU A 23 -11.71 -5.22 9.19
N ILE A 24 -12.08 -4.20 9.97
CA ILE A 24 -13.09 -4.33 11.03
C ILE A 24 -14.50 -4.05 10.49
N ILE A 25 -14.67 -2.94 9.78
CA ILE A 25 -15.98 -2.51 9.27
C ILE A 25 -16.43 -3.40 8.10
N GLY A 26 -15.51 -3.91 7.29
CA GLY A 26 -15.83 -4.75 6.14
C GLY A 26 -16.66 -5.98 6.50
N PRO A 27 -16.20 -6.84 7.43
CA PRO A 27 -16.97 -7.99 7.91
C PRO A 27 -18.33 -7.60 8.50
N LEU A 28 -18.39 -6.55 9.33
CA LEU A 28 -19.64 -6.07 9.92
C LEU A 28 -20.64 -5.62 8.85
N PHE A 29 -20.19 -4.79 7.91
CA PHE A 29 -20.99 -4.33 6.78
C PHE A 29 -21.48 -5.51 5.93
N SER A 30 -20.61 -6.50 5.69
CA SER A 30 -20.93 -7.69 4.91
C SER A 30 -22.01 -8.55 5.57
N ILE A 31 -21.93 -8.76 6.89
CA ILE A 31 -22.94 -9.49 7.65
C ILE A 31 -24.28 -8.77 7.59
N ILE A 32 -24.29 -7.46 7.85
CA ILE A 32 -25.51 -6.64 7.80
C ILE A 32 -26.12 -6.69 6.41
N TYR A 33 -25.31 -6.48 5.37
CA TYR A 33 -25.76 -6.49 3.99
C TYR A 33 -26.35 -7.84 3.59
N LEU A 34 -25.66 -8.95 3.85
CA LEU A 34 -26.16 -10.29 3.55
C LEU A 34 -27.46 -10.61 4.29
N THR A 35 -27.57 -10.19 5.56
CA THR A 35 -28.79 -10.38 6.36
C THR A 35 -29.97 -9.60 5.79
N LEU A 36 -29.76 -8.33 5.45
CA LEU A 36 -30.80 -7.49 4.84
C LEU A 36 -31.19 -7.98 3.45
N SER A 37 -30.23 -8.39 2.63
CA SER A 37 -30.49 -9.00 1.32
C SER A 37 -31.31 -10.28 1.44
N TYR A 38 -30.98 -11.14 2.41
CA TYR A 38 -31.75 -12.35 2.69
C TYR A 38 -33.20 -12.03 3.09
N ILE A 39 -33.40 -11.13 4.05
CA ILE A 39 -34.75 -10.70 4.50
C ILE A 39 -35.56 -10.16 3.32
N SER A 40 -34.94 -9.29 2.50
CA SER A 40 -35.59 -8.67 1.35
C SER A 40 -35.92 -9.68 0.23
N MET A 41 -35.14 -10.74 0.08
CA MET A 41 -35.30 -11.76 -0.96
C MET A 41 -35.95 -13.05 -0.45
N THR A 42 -36.60 -13.04 0.71
CA THR A 42 -37.24 -14.22 1.31
C THR A 42 -38.20 -14.96 0.37
N LYS A 43 -38.99 -14.23 -0.43
CA LYS A 43 -39.88 -14.80 -1.46
C LYS A 43 -39.15 -15.33 -2.70
N TRP A 44 -37.88 -14.98 -2.87
CA TRP A 44 -36.98 -15.35 -3.96
C TRP A 44 -35.71 -16.03 -3.43
N ALA A 45 -35.84 -16.90 -2.42
CA ALA A 45 -34.71 -17.51 -1.73
C ALA A 45 -33.74 -18.22 -2.69
N THR A 46 -34.25 -18.90 -3.72
CA THR A 46 -33.43 -19.54 -4.77
C THR A 46 -32.54 -18.54 -5.50
N PHE A 47 -33.03 -17.34 -5.80
CA PHE A 47 -32.24 -16.28 -6.44
C PHE A 47 -31.17 -15.73 -5.50
N PHE A 48 -31.50 -15.56 -4.21
CA PHE A 48 -30.52 -15.17 -3.19
C PHE A 48 -29.37 -16.17 -3.11
N TYR A 49 -29.66 -17.48 -3.03
CA TYR A 49 -28.61 -18.50 -2.98
C TYR A 49 -27.79 -18.56 -4.27
N ALA A 50 -28.39 -18.32 -5.43
CA ALA A 50 -27.67 -18.23 -6.70
C ALA A 50 -26.74 -17.00 -6.78
N ALA A 51 -27.14 -15.85 -6.23
CA ALA A 51 -26.35 -14.62 -6.24
C ALA A 51 -25.32 -14.53 -5.09
N SER A 52 -25.54 -15.27 -4.01
CA SER A 52 -24.71 -15.23 -2.79
C SER A 52 -23.21 -15.52 -3.02
N PRO A 53 -22.81 -16.50 -3.84
CA PRO A 53 -21.40 -16.75 -4.14
C PRO A 53 -20.71 -15.54 -4.78
N LEU A 54 -21.41 -14.85 -5.70
CA LEU A 54 -20.90 -13.65 -6.35
C LEU A 54 -20.75 -12.50 -5.33
N LEU A 55 -21.75 -12.30 -4.48
CA LEU A 55 -21.71 -11.29 -3.42
C LEU A 55 -20.56 -11.54 -2.44
N LEU A 56 -20.37 -12.79 -2.00
CA LEU A 56 -19.27 -13.19 -1.14
C LEU A 56 -17.91 -12.91 -1.79
N PHE A 57 -17.77 -13.22 -3.08
CA PHE A 57 -16.54 -12.93 -3.82
C PHE A 57 -16.23 -11.43 -3.86
N ILE A 58 -17.24 -10.59 -4.13
CA ILE A 58 -17.10 -9.13 -4.13
C ILE A 58 -16.69 -8.62 -2.75
N ILE A 59 -17.33 -9.12 -1.68
CA ILE A 59 -17.01 -8.78 -0.29
C ILE A 59 -15.54 -9.11 0.04
N ILE A 60 -15.10 -10.33 -0.28
CA ILE A 60 -13.71 -10.75 -0.05
C ILE A 60 -12.75 -9.86 -0.83
N PHE A 61 -13.06 -9.55 -2.09
CA PHE A 61 -12.22 -8.70 -2.90
C PHE A 61 -12.07 -7.29 -2.32
N LEU A 62 -13.18 -6.66 -1.92
CA LEU A 62 -13.20 -5.29 -1.42
C LEU A 62 -12.61 -5.14 -0.02
N PHE A 63 -12.89 -6.08 0.88
CA PHE A 63 -12.54 -5.93 2.31
C PHE A 63 -11.33 -6.74 2.76
N ILE A 64 -10.85 -7.69 1.94
CA ILE A 64 -9.66 -8.49 2.25
C ILE A 64 -8.57 -8.23 1.23
N ILE A 65 -8.83 -8.49 -0.05
CA ILE A 65 -7.78 -8.44 -1.09
C ILE A 65 -7.28 -7.00 -1.32
N ALA A 66 -8.20 -6.03 -1.46
CA ALA A 66 -7.82 -4.64 -1.71
C ALA A 66 -7.00 -4.02 -0.56
N PRO A 67 -7.39 -4.15 0.73
CA PRO A 67 -6.57 -3.69 1.86
C PRO A 67 -5.20 -4.37 1.93
N ILE A 68 -5.12 -5.68 1.68
CA ILE A 68 -3.83 -6.41 1.66
C ILE A 68 -2.92 -5.86 0.57
N LYS A 69 -3.44 -5.63 -0.64
CA LYS A 69 -2.66 -5.07 -1.75
C LYS A 69 -2.15 -3.66 -1.43
N MET A 70 -2.99 -2.85 -0.78
CA MET A 70 -2.62 -1.52 -0.28
C MET A 70 -1.48 -1.60 0.76
N LEU A 71 -1.60 -2.46 1.77
CA LEU A 71 -0.57 -2.64 2.80
C LEU A 71 0.76 -3.16 2.23
N LYS A 72 0.71 -4.10 1.29
CA LYS A 72 1.92 -4.62 0.61
C LYS A 72 2.66 -3.52 -0.14
N ARG A 73 1.93 -2.62 -0.81
CA ARG A 73 2.54 -1.47 -1.50
C ARG A 73 3.14 -0.48 -0.50
N HIS A 74 2.50 -0.28 0.64
CA HIS A 74 3.03 0.56 1.73
C HIS A 74 4.33 0.00 2.29
N ASN A 75 4.39 -1.31 2.49
CA ASN A 75 5.60 -2.03 2.91
C ASN A 75 6.69 -2.12 1.83
N ARG A 76 6.47 -1.53 0.65
CA ARG A 76 7.48 -1.31 -0.40
C ARG A 76 7.81 0.17 -0.59
N THR A 77 7.17 1.04 0.18
CA THR A 77 7.42 2.49 0.15
C THR A 77 8.60 2.80 1.05
N ILE A 78 9.56 3.57 0.54
CA ILE A 78 10.78 3.92 1.25
C ILE A 78 10.47 4.96 2.33
N LYS A 79 10.85 4.64 3.56
CA LYS A 79 10.79 5.50 4.74
C LYS A 79 12.14 6.18 5.00
N ARG A 80 13.24 5.47 4.76
CA ARG A 80 14.59 6.02 4.96
C ARG A 80 15.50 5.50 3.87
N ILE A 81 16.44 6.33 3.44
CA ILE A 81 17.47 5.96 2.47
C ILE A 81 18.82 6.49 2.93
N LYS A 82 19.82 5.62 2.91
CA LYS A 82 21.20 5.94 3.25
C LYS A 82 22.10 5.50 2.10
N PHE A 83 22.98 6.40 1.69
CA PHE A 83 23.98 6.13 0.68
C PHE A 83 25.31 5.83 1.38
N GLU A 84 25.87 4.67 1.09
CA GLU A 84 27.24 4.28 1.40
C GLU A 84 28.04 4.24 0.09
N GLU A 85 29.36 4.05 0.16
CA GLU A 85 30.24 4.12 -1.03
C GLU A 85 29.76 3.17 -2.14
N GLU A 86 29.58 1.89 -1.82
CA GLU A 86 29.18 0.84 -2.77
C GLU A 86 27.69 0.46 -2.69
N PHE A 87 27.01 0.85 -1.61
CA PHE A 87 25.68 0.36 -1.28
C PHE A 87 24.65 1.48 -1.07
N ILE A 88 23.41 1.19 -1.44
CA ILE A 88 22.24 1.96 -1.05
C ILE A 88 21.45 1.11 -0.05
N ILE A 89 21.27 1.65 1.15
CA ILE A 89 20.46 1.03 2.20
C ILE A 89 19.11 1.74 2.24
N ILE A 90 18.02 0.98 2.12
CA ILE A 90 16.66 1.50 2.23
C ILE A 90 15.90 0.81 3.36
N ASP A 91 15.18 1.61 4.14
CA ASP A 91 14.15 1.13 5.06
C ASP A 91 12.78 1.39 4.47
N VAL A 92 11.90 0.40 4.52
CA VAL A 92 10.50 0.54 4.09
C VAL A 92 9.58 0.83 5.27
N PHE A 93 8.39 1.39 5.02
CA PHE A 93 7.39 1.54 6.07
C PHE A 93 6.92 0.17 6.61
N SER A 94 6.63 0.11 7.92
CA SER A 94 5.81 -0.99 8.46
C SER A 94 4.34 -0.76 8.12
N ALA A 95 3.59 -1.84 7.89
CA ALA A 95 2.19 -1.78 7.48
C ALA A 95 1.36 -2.78 8.29
N LEU A 96 0.69 -2.30 9.34
CA LEU A 96 -0.02 -3.13 10.34
C LEU A 96 0.87 -4.27 10.88
N TRP A 97 0.61 -5.52 10.48
CA TRP A 97 1.38 -6.71 10.87
C TRP A 97 2.66 -6.93 10.04
N MET A 98 2.83 -6.20 8.94
CA MET A 98 4.05 -6.26 8.13
C MET A 98 5.15 -5.43 8.77
N LYS A 99 6.19 -6.11 9.28
CA LYS A 99 7.35 -5.45 9.89
C LYS A 99 8.10 -4.61 8.86
N SER A 100 8.69 -3.52 9.34
CA SER A 100 9.68 -2.74 8.60
C SER A 100 10.86 -3.65 8.27
N LYS A 101 11.43 -3.52 7.08
CA LYS A 101 12.62 -4.25 6.66
C LYS A 101 13.64 -3.28 6.09
N GLU A 102 14.89 -3.53 6.42
CA GLU A 102 16.03 -2.87 5.81
C GLU A 102 16.49 -3.73 4.62
N TYR A 103 16.83 -3.08 3.50
CA TYR A 103 17.37 -3.72 2.32
C TYR A 103 18.65 -3.01 1.89
N LYS A 104 19.68 -3.78 1.60
CA LYS A 104 20.98 -3.29 1.14
C LYS A 104 21.19 -3.69 -0.31
N PHE A 105 21.29 -2.71 -1.19
CA PHE A 105 21.48 -2.89 -2.63
C PHE A 105 22.86 -2.41 -3.06
N ASN A 106 23.49 -3.12 -3.98
CA ASN A 106 24.67 -2.60 -4.66
C ASN A 106 24.23 -1.48 -5.63
N ARG A 107 24.94 -0.34 -5.62
CA ARG A 107 24.65 0.79 -6.51
C ARG A 107 24.59 0.38 -7.99
N ASN A 108 25.47 -0.53 -8.40
CA ASN A 108 25.62 -0.91 -9.81
C ASN A 108 24.48 -1.81 -10.32
N THR A 109 23.77 -2.50 -9.43
CA THR A 109 22.68 -3.43 -9.83
C THR A 109 21.31 -2.78 -9.78
N LEU A 110 21.17 -1.67 -9.04
CA LEU A 110 19.89 -1.02 -8.81
C LEU A 110 19.46 -0.21 -10.03
N LYS A 111 18.32 -0.55 -10.61
CA LYS A 111 17.72 0.25 -11.69
C LYS A 111 16.80 1.31 -11.08
N VAL A 112 17.06 2.57 -11.40
CA VAL A 112 16.24 3.70 -10.96
C VAL A 112 15.48 4.27 -12.14
N ARG A 113 14.18 4.51 -11.95
CA ARG A 113 13.34 5.18 -12.95
C ARG A 113 12.49 6.26 -12.29
N ASP A 114 12.53 7.47 -12.85
CA ASP A 114 11.57 8.51 -12.52
C ASP A 114 10.20 8.15 -13.13
N SER A 115 9.16 8.17 -12.30
CA SER A 115 7.81 7.80 -12.71
C SER A 115 6.76 8.57 -11.91
N LYS A 116 5.71 8.98 -12.61
CA LYS A 116 4.42 9.28 -11.99
C LYS A 116 3.66 7.98 -11.86
N PHE A 117 3.18 7.66 -10.66
CA PHE A 117 2.42 6.44 -10.42
C PHE A 117 1.13 6.74 -9.69
N HIS A 118 0.08 6.00 -10.05
CA HIS A 118 -1.14 5.97 -9.25
C HIS A 118 -0.79 5.46 -7.87
N TRP A 119 -0.98 6.30 -6.87
CA TRP A 119 -0.86 5.96 -5.48
C TRP A 119 -2.21 5.47 -4.94
N TYR A 120 -2.36 5.36 -3.63
CA TYR A 120 -3.60 4.88 -3.03
C TYR A 120 -4.81 5.70 -3.50
N GLY A 121 -5.83 5.03 -4.03
CA GLY A 121 -7.03 5.66 -4.58
C GLY A 121 -6.78 6.32 -5.94
N LYS A 122 -7.21 7.57 -6.10
CA LYS A 122 -7.05 8.36 -7.34
C LYS A 122 -5.86 9.33 -7.33
N GLN A 123 -5.04 9.30 -6.28
CA GLN A 123 -3.90 10.22 -6.17
C GLN A 123 -2.78 9.80 -7.11
N ILE A 124 -2.29 10.72 -7.95
CA ILE A 124 -1.07 10.52 -8.72
C ILE A 124 0.07 11.16 -7.93
N LYS A 125 1.13 10.40 -7.68
CA LYS A 125 2.33 10.89 -6.99
C LYS A 125 3.53 10.77 -7.92
N GLU A 126 4.43 11.73 -7.82
CA GLU A 126 5.73 11.70 -8.48
C GLU A 126 6.76 11.06 -7.55
N GLY A 127 7.64 10.25 -8.12
CA GLY A 127 8.52 9.42 -7.34
C GLY A 127 9.57 8.71 -8.18
N LEU A 128 10.50 8.08 -7.49
CA LEU A 128 11.46 7.16 -8.08
C LEU A 128 11.02 5.72 -7.79
N ILE A 129 11.11 4.86 -8.81
CA ILE A 129 10.97 3.42 -8.65
C ILE A 129 12.38 2.83 -8.64
N LEU A 130 12.75 2.25 -7.51
CA LEU A 130 14.00 1.52 -7.32
C LEU A 130 13.70 0.05 -7.56
N LYS A 131 14.35 -0.56 -8.55
CA LYS A 131 14.11 -1.94 -8.96
C LYS A 131 15.39 -2.76 -8.92
N ASP A 132 15.33 -3.83 -8.15
CA ASP A 132 16.26 -4.95 -8.21
C ASP A 132 15.44 -6.21 -8.54
N LYS A 133 15.24 -7.13 -7.58
CA LYS A 133 14.27 -8.23 -7.68
C LYS A 133 12.82 -7.78 -7.52
N ASP A 134 12.60 -6.86 -6.58
CA ASP A 134 11.31 -6.26 -6.27
C ASP A 134 11.33 -4.76 -6.60
N GLU A 135 10.14 -4.17 -6.67
CA GLU A 135 9.96 -2.73 -6.88
C GLU A 135 9.72 -2.01 -5.55
N TYR A 136 10.52 -0.96 -5.32
CA TYR A 136 10.44 -0.07 -4.17
C TYR A 136 10.10 1.34 -4.63
N TYR A 137 9.28 2.04 -3.86
CA TYR A 137 8.73 3.33 -4.24
C TYR A 137 9.26 4.42 -3.33
N LEU A 138 9.98 5.39 -3.90
CA LEU A 138 10.35 6.63 -3.25
C LEU A 138 9.37 7.71 -3.68
N VAL A 139 8.53 8.19 -2.76
CA VAL A 139 7.60 9.30 -3.03
C VAL A 139 8.29 10.60 -2.67
N LEU A 140 8.55 11.46 -3.64
CA LEU A 140 9.42 12.65 -3.45
C LEU A 140 8.85 13.61 -2.39
N GLU A 141 7.54 13.81 -2.38
CA GLU A 141 6.85 14.67 -1.40
C GLU A 141 7.07 14.24 0.06
N TYR A 142 7.45 12.98 0.29
CA TYR A 142 7.76 12.50 1.64
C TYR A 142 9.16 12.86 2.09
N PHE A 143 10.01 13.45 1.25
CA PHE A 143 11.39 13.81 1.60
C PHE A 143 11.63 15.30 1.34
N THR A 144 12.20 15.99 2.33
CA THR A 144 12.58 17.40 2.18
C THR A 144 13.75 17.54 1.20
N GLU A 145 14.72 16.63 1.27
CA GLU A 145 15.93 16.63 0.43
C GLU A 145 15.75 15.80 -0.86
N SER A 146 14.56 15.85 -1.45
CA SER A 146 14.19 14.99 -2.59
C SER A 146 15.07 15.19 -3.83
N GLU A 147 15.52 16.42 -4.10
CA GLU A 147 16.44 16.73 -5.21
C GLU A 147 17.84 16.13 -4.99
N ASP A 148 18.34 16.14 -3.76
CA ASP A 148 19.65 15.57 -3.44
C ASP A 148 19.62 14.04 -3.53
N ILE A 149 18.50 13.43 -3.12
CA ILE A 149 18.26 12.00 -3.30
C ILE A 149 18.23 11.64 -4.80
N LYS A 150 17.57 12.45 -5.65
CA LYS A 150 17.57 12.23 -7.10
C LYS A 150 18.98 12.25 -7.68
N LYS A 151 19.78 13.27 -7.36
CA LYS A 151 21.17 13.42 -7.84
C LYS A 151 22.10 12.29 -7.39
N GLN A 152 21.82 11.64 -6.26
CA GLN A 152 22.63 10.52 -5.77
C GLN A 152 22.20 9.15 -6.32
N LEU A 153 21.05 9.09 -7.00
CA LEU A 153 20.46 7.87 -7.57
C LEU A 153 20.50 7.81 -9.10
N ILE A 154 20.57 8.96 -9.77
CA ILE A 154 20.60 9.14 -11.23
C ILE A 154 21.94 9.79 -11.60
#